data_AF-A0AAN9D8A6-F1
#
_entry.id   AF-A0AAN9D8A6-F1
#
_cell.length_a   1.000
_cell.length_b   1.000
_cell.length_c   1.000
_cell.angle_alpha   90.00
_cell.angle_beta   90.00
_cell.angle_gamma   90.00
#
_symmetry.space_group_name_H-M   'P 1'
#
loop_
_entity.id
_entity.type
_entity.pdbx_description
1 polymer ?
#
loop_
_entity_poly.entity_id
_entity_poly.type
_entity_poly.pdbx_seq_one_letter_code
_entity_poly.pdbx_strand_id
1 'polypeptide(L)'
;MGARMKYMEKEMERLRTENTERVKVAFSASLSASTDVKYIGPYAEATNVVYENAFTNIGNAYDINTGVFTAPVKGVYFFNFVVFNPYAISTGVRLLKNGNFVVAASDNPPGQDTEDTACNSVTLLLEQGDRILLQLLQNCRIYTDMWKRNTFSGHLLFTM
;
A
#
# COMPACT_ATOMS: atom_id res chain seq x y z
N MET A 1 -45.46 15.24 -21.02
CA MET A 1 -44.45 14.22 -20.71
C MET A 1 -43.02 14.56 -21.15
N GLY A 2 -42.79 15.41 -22.17
CA GLY A 2 -41.43 15.65 -22.70
C GLY A 2 -40.44 16.45 -21.82
N ALA A 3 -40.89 17.40 -21.00
CA ALA A 3 -39.95 18.26 -20.23
C ALA A 3 -39.27 17.54 -19.05
N ARG A 4 -40.03 16.74 -18.29
CA ARG A 4 -39.52 15.96 -17.15
C ARG A 4 -38.53 14.88 -17.60
N MET A 5 -38.82 14.22 -18.72
CA MET A 5 -37.94 13.18 -19.29
C MET A 5 -36.60 13.78 -19.74
N LYS A 6 -36.63 14.90 -20.50
CA LYS A 6 -35.42 15.63 -20.90
C LYS A 6 -34.58 16.11 -19.70
N TYR A 7 -35.24 16.55 -18.61
CA TYR A 7 -34.54 16.92 -17.38
C TYR A 7 -33.82 15.71 -16.76
N MET A 8 -34.50 14.57 -16.65
CA MET A 8 -33.91 13.35 -16.09
C MET A 8 -32.73 12.83 -16.92
N GLU A 9 -32.82 12.86 -18.25
CA GLU A 9 -31.73 12.48 -19.15
C GLU A 9 -30.50 13.37 -18.95
N LYS A 10 -30.70 14.69 -18.86
CA LYS A 10 -29.61 15.64 -18.63
C LYS A 10 -28.95 15.43 -17.26
N GLU A 11 -29.73 15.16 -16.22
CA GLU A 11 -29.19 14.90 -14.88
C GLU A 11 -28.45 13.56 -14.82
N MET A 12 -28.95 12.52 -15.50
CA MET A 12 -28.25 11.24 -15.63
C MET A 12 -26.89 11.39 -16.31
N GLU A 13 -26.83 12.18 -17.38
CA GLU A 13 -25.58 12.43 -18.09
C GLU A 13 -24.59 13.19 -17.21
N ARG A 14 -25.06 14.24 -16.52
CA ARG A 14 -24.24 14.99 -15.56
C ARG A 14 -23.64 14.09 -14.49
N LEU A 15 -24.45 13.24 -13.85
CA LEU A 15 -23.98 12.32 -12.81
C LEU A 15 -22.98 11.28 -13.35
N ARG A 16 -23.17 10.82 -14.59
CA ARG A 16 -22.22 9.93 -15.26
C ARG A 16 -20.88 10.61 -15.53
N THR A 17 -20.90 11.85 -16.00
CA THR A 17 -19.70 12.65 -16.22
C THR A 17 -18.96 12.88 -14.90
N GLU A 18 -19.65 13.39 -13.88
CA GLU A 18 -19.07 13.62 -12.54
C GLU A 18 -18.46 12.34 -11.95
N ASN A 19 -19.11 11.18 -12.12
CA ASN A 19 -18.58 9.91 -11.63
C ASN A 19 -17.41 9.35 -12.46
N THR A 20 -17.30 9.74 -13.73
CA THR A 20 -16.18 9.37 -14.62
C THR A 20 -14.95 10.21 -14.32
N GLU A 21 -15.16 11.49 -14.01
CA GLU A 21 -14.10 12.46 -13.66
C GLU A 21 -13.61 12.33 -12.22
N ARG A 22 -14.33 11.59 -11.36
CA ARG A 22 -13.87 11.29 -10.00
C ARG A 22 -12.51 10.60 -10.02
N VAL A 23 -11.56 11.21 -9.31
CA VAL A 23 -10.23 10.65 -9.09
C VAL A 23 -10.37 9.32 -8.33
N LYS A 24 -9.83 8.26 -8.93
CA LYS A 24 -9.79 6.92 -8.37
C LYS A 24 -8.34 6.56 -8.12
N VAL A 25 -8.03 6.16 -6.89
CA VAL A 25 -6.69 5.76 -6.50
C VAL A 25 -6.79 4.49 -5.68
N ALA A 26 -6.16 3.43 -6.16
CA ALA A 26 -6.03 2.19 -5.41
C ALA A 26 -4.81 1.44 -5.93
N PHE A 27 -3.96 0.97 -5.02
CA PHE A 27 -2.90 0.03 -5.33
C PHE A 27 -2.92 -1.13 -4.34
N SER A 28 -2.44 -2.28 -4.81
CA SER A 28 -2.17 -3.45 -3.99
C SER A 28 -1.02 -4.18 -4.64
N ALA A 29 0.04 -4.42 -3.88
CA ALA A 29 1.27 -5.01 -4.38
C ALA A 29 1.81 -6.07 -3.42
N SER A 30 2.55 -7.02 -3.98
CA SER A 30 3.32 -8.04 -3.26
C SER A 30 4.81 -7.80 -3.46
N LEU A 31 5.60 -8.39 -2.57
CA LEU A 31 7.05 -8.14 -2.50
C LEU A 31 7.81 -8.50 -3.79
N SER A 32 7.38 -9.57 -4.49
CA SER A 32 7.96 -9.97 -5.77
C SER A 32 6.94 -10.67 -6.66
N ALA A 33 7.19 -10.66 -7.96
CA ALA A 33 6.44 -11.43 -8.94
C ALA A 33 6.95 -12.88 -9.02
N SER A 34 8.19 -13.14 -8.57
CA SER A 34 8.81 -14.46 -8.61
C SER A 34 8.09 -15.46 -7.71
N THR A 35 8.07 -16.72 -8.14
CA THR A 35 7.64 -17.85 -7.31
C THR A 35 8.77 -18.40 -6.44
N ASP A 36 10.01 -18.00 -6.72
CA ASP A 36 11.19 -18.43 -5.97
C ASP A 36 11.22 -17.81 -4.58
N VAL A 37 11.94 -18.48 -3.69
CA VAL A 37 12.25 -17.97 -2.37
C VAL A 37 13.20 -16.77 -2.48
N LYS A 38 12.78 -15.63 -1.93
CA LYS A 38 13.61 -14.43 -1.80
C LYS A 38 13.52 -13.88 -0.39
N TYR A 39 14.69 -13.57 0.17
CA TYR A 39 14.82 -12.88 1.44
C TYR A 39 15.31 -11.45 1.19
N ILE A 40 14.75 -10.49 1.92
CA ILE A 40 15.19 -9.08 1.92
C ILE A 40 15.58 -8.74 3.35
N GLY A 41 16.84 -8.30 3.51
CA GLY A 41 17.48 -8.19 4.82
C GLY A 41 17.98 -9.54 5.36
N PRO A 42 18.49 -9.56 6.60
CA PRO A 42 18.66 -8.41 7.48
C PRO A 42 19.69 -7.41 6.96
N TYR A 43 19.42 -6.13 7.14
CA TYR A 43 20.37 -5.05 6.85
C TYR A 43 20.78 -4.35 8.15
N ALA A 44 22.01 -3.86 8.18
CA ALA A 44 22.55 -3.13 9.33
C ALA A 44 21.86 -1.78 9.55
N GLU A 45 21.15 -1.25 8.56
CA GLU A 45 20.39 0.00 8.63
C GLU A 45 18.97 -0.23 8.14
N ALA A 46 18.05 0.66 8.52
CA ALA A 46 16.68 0.62 8.00
C ALA A 46 16.67 0.94 6.49
N THR A 47 15.97 0.11 5.70
CA THR A 47 16.02 0.16 4.24
C THR A 47 14.61 0.27 3.66
N ASN A 48 14.42 1.10 2.63
CA ASN A 48 13.15 1.18 1.91
C ASN A 48 12.78 -0.16 1.29
N VAL A 49 11.52 -0.58 1.44
CA VAL A 49 11.00 -1.82 0.87
C VAL A 49 10.23 -1.50 -0.39
N VAL A 50 10.57 -2.19 -1.47
CA VAL A 50 9.90 -2.08 -2.77
C VAL A 50 9.03 -3.32 -2.97
N TYR A 51 7.71 -3.13 -3.02
CA TYR A 51 6.76 -4.18 -3.39
C TYR A 51 6.58 -4.13 -4.90
N GLU A 52 7.50 -4.79 -5.61
CA GLU A 52 7.69 -4.62 -7.06
C GLU A 52 6.57 -5.24 -7.92
N ASN A 53 5.70 -6.08 -7.35
CA ASN A 53 4.64 -6.76 -8.08
C ASN A 53 3.25 -6.21 -7.74
N ALA A 54 2.77 -5.25 -8.51
CA ALA A 54 1.43 -4.69 -8.38
C ALA A 54 0.35 -5.62 -8.94
N PHE A 55 -0.63 -5.99 -8.11
CA PHE A 55 -1.89 -6.60 -8.51
C PHE A 55 -2.85 -5.56 -9.11
N THR A 56 -2.83 -4.34 -8.55
CA THR A 56 -3.56 -3.20 -9.08
C THR A 56 -2.78 -1.92 -8.80
N ASN A 57 -2.94 -0.91 -9.65
CA ASN A 57 -2.33 0.41 -9.49
C ASN A 57 -3.14 1.49 -10.21
N ILE A 58 -4.43 1.57 -9.89
CA ILE A 58 -5.34 2.57 -10.46
C ILE A 58 -4.89 3.97 -10.02
N GLY A 59 -4.76 4.87 -10.99
CA GLY A 59 -4.24 6.22 -10.79
C GLY A 59 -2.70 6.30 -10.80
N ASN A 60 -1.99 5.18 -10.94
CA ASN A 60 -0.52 5.09 -10.99
C ASN A 60 0.19 5.87 -9.86
N ALA A 61 -0.43 5.89 -8.68
CA ALA A 61 0.08 6.64 -7.54
C ALA A 61 1.18 5.89 -6.77
N TYR A 62 1.29 4.57 -6.96
CA TYR A 62 2.37 3.75 -6.40
C TYR A 62 3.43 3.47 -7.46
N ASP A 63 4.69 3.80 -7.18
CA ASP A 63 5.82 3.49 -8.04
C ASP A 63 6.48 2.17 -7.61
N ILE A 64 6.31 1.15 -8.45
CA ILE A 64 6.82 -0.21 -8.21
C ILE A 64 8.35 -0.31 -8.28
N ASN A 65 9.05 0.71 -8.77
CA ASN A 65 10.51 0.71 -8.82
C ASN A 65 11.12 1.31 -7.55
N THR A 66 10.40 2.22 -6.89
CA THR A 66 10.89 2.94 -5.70
C THR A 66 10.18 2.53 -4.41
N GLY A 67 9.03 1.86 -4.51
CA GLY A 67 8.20 1.47 -3.37
C GLY A 67 7.41 2.63 -2.76
N VAL A 68 7.30 3.75 -3.48
CA VAL A 68 6.73 5.00 -2.96
C VAL A 68 5.35 5.23 -3.55
N PHE A 69 4.38 5.44 -2.66
CA PHE A 69 3.09 6.02 -3.01
C PHE A 69 3.17 7.55 -2.93
N THR A 70 2.67 8.26 -3.93
CA THR A 70 2.55 9.73 -3.93
C THR A 70 1.09 10.12 -4.09
N ALA A 71 0.53 10.87 -3.15
CA ALA A 71 -0.88 11.28 -3.19
C ALA A 71 -1.13 12.22 -4.38
N PRO A 72 -1.98 11.83 -5.38
CA PRO A 72 -2.20 12.66 -6.55
C PRO A 72 -3.14 13.84 -6.28
N VAL A 73 -3.94 13.77 -5.21
CA VAL A 73 -4.89 14.80 -4.78
C VAL A 73 -4.94 14.85 -3.25
N LYS A 74 -5.46 15.94 -2.70
CA LYS A 74 -5.80 16.00 -1.28
C LYS A 74 -6.97 15.07 -0.98
N GLY A 75 -6.85 14.26 0.07
CA GLY A 75 -7.90 13.29 0.39
C GLY A 75 -7.59 12.45 1.61
N VAL A 76 -8.56 11.64 2.00
CA VAL A 76 -8.40 10.63 3.05
C VAL A 76 -8.05 9.30 2.42
N TYR A 77 -6.90 8.75 2.80
CA TYR A 77 -6.36 7.51 2.26
C TYR A 77 -6.25 6.46 3.34
N PHE A 78 -6.58 5.22 3.01
CA PHE A 78 -6.32 4.05 3.84
C PHE A 78 -5.11 3.31 3.32
N PHE A 79 -4.22 2.88 4.23
CA PHE A 79 -3.09 2.01 3.93
C PHE A 79 -3.11 0.78 4.83
N ASN A 80 -2.76 -0.37 4.28
CA ASN A 80 -2.55 -1.61 5.02
C ASN A 80 -1.29 -2.31 4.51
N PHE A 81 -0.54 -2.87 5.43
CA PHE A 81 0.64 -3.66 5.11
C PHE A 81 0.68 -4.92 5.99
N VAL A 82 1.11 -6.00 5.36
CA VAL A 82 1.32 -7.30 5.98
C VAL A 82 2.78 -7.68 5.74
N VAL A 83 3.48 -8.00 6.82
CA VAL A 83 4.83 -8.52 6.78
C VAL A 83 4.89 -9.92 7.32
N PHE A 84 5.62 -10.76 6.60
CA PHE A 84 5.79 -12.17 6.90
C PHE A 84 7.26 -12.54 6.79
N ASN A 85 7.76 -13.31 7.76
CA ASN A 85 9.07 -13.92 7.68
C ASN A 85 9.03 -15.29 8.35
N PRO A 86 9.54 -16.33 7.69
CA PRO A 86 9.70 -17.62 8.31
C PRO A 86 11.09 -17.73 8.95
N TYR A 87 11.13 -18.38 10.12
CA TYR A 87 12.31 -18.76 10.92
C TYR A 87 13.29 -17.63 11.34
N ALA A 88 13.89 -17.81 12.52
CA ALA A 88 15.22 -17.34 12.95
C ALA A 88 15.52 -15.82 13.05
N ILE A 89 14.79 -14.94 12.35
CA ILE A 89 15.07 -13.49 12.32
C ILE A 89 13.77 -12.72 12.55
N SER A 90 13.84 -11.64 13.32
CA SER A 90 12.72 -10.71 13.51
C SER A 90 12.21 -10.18 12.18
N THR A 91 10.91 -9.91 12.11
CA THR A 91 10.29 -9.20 10.99
C THR A 91 9.80 -7.85 11.45
N GLY A 92 9.79 -6.87 10.56
CA GLY A 92 9.14 -5.62 10.89
C GLY A 92 9.38 -4.51 9.90
N VAL A 93 8.34 -3.73 9.68
CA VAL A 93 8.38 -2.53 8.86
C VAL A 93 7.71 -1.37 9.58
N ARG A 94 8.13 -0.16 9.20
CA ARG A 94 7.46 1.08 9.57
C ARG A 94 6.96 1.80 8.32
N LEU A 95 5.79 2.40 8.42
CA LEU A 95 5.24 3.30 7.43
C LEU A 95 5.67 4.73 7.73
N LEU A 96 6.20 5.39 6.70
CA LEU A 96 6.63 6.78 6.78
C LEU A 96 5.72 7.66 5.92
N LYS A 97 5.39 8.85 6.44
CA LYS A 97 4.82 9.98 5.68
C LYS A 97 5.86 11.08 5.57
N ASN A 98 6.32 11.37 4.35
CA ASN A 98 7.35 12.37 4.08
C ASN A 98 8.61 12.19 4.95
N GLY A 99 9.03 10.94 5.17
CA GLY A 99 10.18 10.60 6.02
C GLY A 99 9.88 10.51 7.53
N ASN A 100 8.71 10.95 7.98
CA ASN A 100 8.31 10.89 9.39
C ASN A 100 7.58 9.58 9.70
N PHE A 101 7.91 8.99 10.85
CA PHE A 101 7.26 7.78 11.34
C PHE A 101 5.74 7.99 11.58
N VAL A 102 4.93 7.00 11.18
CA VAL A 102 3.48 7.00 11.40
C VAL A 102 3.05 5.78 12.23
N VAL A 103 3.24 4.57 11.70
CA VAL A 103 2.87 3.30 12.34
C VAL A 103 3.89 2.22 11.97
N ALA A 104 3.97 1.14 12.75
CA ALA A 104 4.79 -0.03 12.46
C ALA A 104 4.03 -1.33 12.75
N ALA A 105 4.54 -2.41 12.16
CA ALA A 105 4.23 -3.77 12.55
C ALA A 105 5.55 -4.53 12.64
N SER A 106 5.75 -5.31 13.69
CA SER A 106 6.95 -6.11 13.88
C SER A 106 6.64 -7.34 14.71
N ASP A 107 7.43 -8.37 14.52
CA ASP A 107 7.47 -9.54 15.38
C ASP A 107 8.92 -9.92 15.71
N ASN A 108 9.08 -10.59 16.84
CA ASN A 108 10.35 -11.14 17.28
C ASN A 108 10.72 -12.37 16.43
N PRO A 109 11.95 -12.90 16.56
CA PRO A 109 12.33 -14.09 15.81
C PRO A 109 11.38 -15.24 16.16
N PRO A 110 10.87 -15.98 15.15
CA PRO A 110 9.99 -17.12 15.40
C PRO A 110 10.68 -18.12 16.31
N GLY A 111 9.96 -18.58 17.35
CA GLY A 111 10.44 -19.55 18.33
C GLY A 111 10.38 -20.98 17.80
N GLN A 112 9.60 -21.84 18.47
CA GLN A 112 9.27 -23.18 17.96
C GLN A 112 8.22 -23.11 16.83
N ASP A 113 7.38 -22.06 16.84
CA ASP A 113 6.58 -21.67 15.67
C ASP A 113 7.49 -20.93 14.69
N THR A 114 7.31 -21.20 13.41
CA THR A 114 8.30 -20.89 12.37
C THR A 114 7.77 -19.92 11.33
N GLU A 115 6.51 -19.52 11.42
CA GLU A 115 5.82 -18.67 10.46
C GLU A 115 5.05 -17.54 11.13
N ASP A 116 5.69 -16.37 11.27
CA ASP A 116 5.07 -15.21 11.91
C ASP A 116 4.62 -14.15 10.90
N THR A 117 3.44 -13.57 11.16
CA THR A 117 2.86 -12.48 10.41
C THR A 117 2.57 -11.31 11.33
N ALA A 118 3.07 -10.13 10.99
CA ALA A 118 2.68 -8.88 11.62
C ALA A 118 2.02 -7.97 10.59
N CYS A 119 0.98 -7.24 11.00
CA CYS A 119 0.28 -6.31 10.11
C CYS A 119 -0.16 -5.06 10.87
N ASN A 120 -0.35 -3.97 10.13
CA ASN A 120 -0.99 -2.77 10.66
C ASN A 120 -1.72 -2.04 9.53
N SER A 121 -2.55 -1.08 9.90
CA SER A 121 -3.24 -0.21 8.96
C SER A 121 -3.39 1.19 9.53
N VAL A 122 -3.55 2.18 8.65
CA VAL A 122 -3.74 3.57 9.05
C VAL A 122 -4.56 4.31 8.02
N THR A 123 -5.43 5.19 8.49
CA THR A 123 -6.16 6.16 7.68
C THR A 123 -5.53 7.54 7.88
N LEU A 124 -5.13 8.20 6.80
CA LEU A 124 -4.44 9.49 6.84
C LEU A 124 -5.11 10.51 5.93
N LEU A 125 -5.21 11.75 6.41
CA LEU A 125 -5.38 12.90 5.54
C LEU A 125 -4.03 13.22 4.89
N LEU A 126 -4.00 13.19 3.56
CA LEU A 126 -2.83 13.52 2.75
C LEU A 126 -3.11 14.79 1.93
N GLU A 127 -2.10 15.64 1.83
CA GLU A 127 -2.04 16.69 0.82
C GLU A 127 -1.53 16.12 -0.50
N GLN A 128 -1.83 16.79 -1.62
CA GLN A 128 -1.24 16.43 -2.90
C GLN A 128 0.29 16.47 -2.81
N GLY A 129 0.95 15.40 -3.28
CA GLY A 129 2.40 15.26 -3.24
C GLY A 129 2.95 14.63 -1.97
N ASP A 130 2.13 14.39 -0.94
CA ASP A 130 2.55 13.61 0.23
C ASP A 130 3.00 12.20 -0.19
N ARG A 131 4.13 11.75 0.35
CA ARG A 131 4.79 10.49 0.01
C ARG A 131 4.66 9.49 1.14
N ILE A 132 4.16 8.30 0.83
CA ILE A 132 4.07 7.17 1.74
C ILE A 132 4.99 6.04 1.26
N LEU A 133 5.76 5.47 2.17
CA LEU A 133 6.60 4.29 1.89
C LEU A 133 6.77 3.41 3.13
N LEU A 134 7.19 2.17 2.91
CA LEU A 134 7.58 1.25 3.98
C LEU A 134 9.11 1.15 4.08
N GLN A 135 9.60 1.11 5.32
CA GLN A 135 10.99 0.79 5.62
C GLN A 135 11.07 -0.48 6.46
N LEU A 136 11.91 -1.41 6.03
CA LEU A 136 12.35 -2.55 6.82
C LEU A 136 13.14 -2.03 8.01
N LEU A 137 12.80 -2.50 9.21
CA LEU A 137 13.53 -2.14 10.42
C LEU A 137 14.94 -2.73 10.39
N GLN A 138 15.85 -2.08 11.09
CA GLN A 138 17.23 -2.56 11.24
C GLN A 138 17.23 -4.01 11.77
N ASN A 139 18.12 -4.84 11.22
CA ASN A 139 18.29 -6.26 11.56
C ASN A 139 17.04 -7.14 11.37
N CYS A 140 15.97 -6.62 10.76
CA CYS A 140 14.78 -7.40 10.42
C CYS A 140 14.88 -7.96 8.99
N ARG A 141 14.16 -9.04 8.73
CA ARG A 141 14.08 -9.69 7.42
C ARG A 141 12.62 -9.88 7.03
N ILE A 142 12.34 -9.75 5.73
CA ILE A 142 11.07 -10.17 5.13
C ILE A 142 11.34 -11.18 4.01
N TYR A 143 10.32 -11.95 3.68
CA TYR A 143 10.43 -13.11 2.80
C TYR A 143 9.31 -13.17 1.77
N THR A 144 9.58 -13.67 0.58
CA THR A 144 8.51 -14.00 -0.37
C THR A 144 8.80 -15.30 -1.10
N ASP A 145 7.72 -15.94 -1.51
CA ASP A 145 7.65 -17.15 -2.31
C ASP A 145 6.34 -17.11 -3.14
N MET A 146 5.98 -18.24 -3.75
CA MET A 146 4.74 -18.39 -4.52
C MET A 146 3.45 -17.99 -3.78
N TRP A 147 3.44 -17.94 -2.44
CA TRP A 147 2.26 -17.59 -1.64
C TRP A 147 2.08 -16.09 -1.45
N LYS A 148 3.07 -15.26 -1.80
CA LYS A 148 2.97 -13.77 -1.83
C LYS A 148 2.41 -13.16 -0.53
N ARG A 149 2.88 -13.65 0.62
CA ARG A 149 2.38 -13.29 1.97
C ARG A 149 2.70 -11.86 2.41
N ASN A 150 3.76 -11.26 1.87
CA ASN A 150 4.09 -9.85 2.12
C ASN A 150 3.32 -8.97 1.13
N THR A 151 2.44 -8.11 1.66
CA THR A 151 1.63 -7.20 0.84
C THR A 151 1.65 -5.76 1.36
N PHE A 152 1.51 -4.81 0.44
CA PHE A 152 1.27 -3.40 0.74
C PHE A 152 0.17 -2.87 -0.16
N SER A 153 -0.86 -2.30 0.44
CA SER A 153 -2.03 -1.79 -0.28
C SER A 153 -2.43 -0.42 0.25
N GLY A 154 -3.03 0.40 -0.61
CA GLY A 154 -3.63 1.65 -0.21
C GLY A 154 -4.61 2.20 -1.24
N HIS A 155 -5.58 2.97 -0.77
CA HIS A 155 -6.63 3.53 -1.63
C HIS A 155 -7.18 4.84 -1.09
N LEU A 156 -7.66 5.68 -2.00
CA LEU A 156 -8.40 6.91 -1.69
C LEU A 156 -9.82 6.54 -1.26
N LEU A 157 -10.21 6.94 -0.06
CA LEU A 157 -11.59 6.80 0.42
C LEU A 157 -12.46 7.90 -0.19
N PHE A 158 -12.01 9.15 -0.10
CA PHE A 158 -12.66 10.31 -0.70
C PHE A 158 -11.71 11.51 -0.76
N THR A 159 -11.91 12.34 -1.78
CA THR A 159 -11.24 13.63 -1.93
C THR A 159 -11.77 14.63 -0.90
N MET A 160 -10.95 15.63 -0.55
CA MET A 160 -11.34 16.76 0.30
C MET A 160 -11.55 18.05 -0.49
#